data_AF-A0A0F8Z620-F1
#
_entry.id   AF-A0A0F8Z620-F1
#
_cell.length_a   1.000
_cell.length_b   1.000
_cell.length_c   1.000
_cell.angle_alpha   90.00
_cell.angle_beta   90.00
_cell.angle_gamma   90.00
#
_symmetry.space_group_name_H-M   'P 1'
#
loop_
_entity.id
_entity.type
_entity.pdbx_description
1 polymer ?
#
loop_
_entity_poly.entity_id
_entity_poly.type
_entity_poly.pdbx_seq_one_letter_code
_entity_poly.pdbx_strand_id
1 'polypeptide(L)'
;MNMHDDLIDDVVKILYHGIDHLEKGTNFDLQIAMISIDNAIELGVKGYLGVSTYMEFRPLLTELRQKKPNLFSRRLYQDIKYFHSIRNQIYHEVKVKKVRRRKTALYASLANQLISKLFSRHIQALFRKEDHTSILVDEFMKNWYEVMGNLSIIYAAESDIVDFSYPEDEMIDFAEYNGVIRGAEYGRLLKVSLMYDKLKNSGIIDDLIDFEKSFLRTYRILCDLNLKKK
;
A
#
# COMPACT_ATOMS: atom_id res chain seq x y z
N MET A 1 -26.82 -21.37 6.55
CA MET A 1 -25.82 -20.32 6.30
C MET A 1 -24.92 -20.26 7.52
N ASN A 2 -23.61 -20.47 7.37
CA ASN A 2 -22.70 -20.43 8.52
C ASN A 2 -22.45 -18.96 8.88
N MET A 3 -22.58 -18.61 10.16
CA MET A 3 -22.30 -17.27 10.71
C MET A 3 -20.93 -16.69 10.27
N HIS A 4 -19.99 -17.57 9.93
CA HIS A 4 -18.66 -17.23 9.44
C HIS A 4 -18.64 -16.74 7.99
N ASP A 5 -19.57 -17.18 7.13
CA ASP A 5 -19.71 -16.73 5.75
C ASP A 5 -20.41 -15.36 5.69
N ASP A 6 -21.43 -15.15 6.52
CA ASP A 6 -22.17 -13.87 6.59
C ASP A 6 -21.26 -12.70 7.01
N LEU A 7 -20.39 -12.95 7.99
CA LEU A 7 -19.37 -11.99 8.43
C LEU A 7 -18.37 -11.65 7.31
N ILE A 8 -17.93 -12.64 6.53
CA ILE A 8 -17.01 -12.41 5.40
C ILE A 8 -17.70 -11.53 4.36
N ASP A 9 -18.96 -11.83 4.02
CA ASP A 9 -19.72 -11.07 3.05
C ASP A 9 -19.94 -9.62 3.51
N ASP A 10 -20.19 -9.39 4.80
CA ASP A 10 -20.35 -8.04 5.35
C ASP A 10 -19.05 -7.24 5.35
N VAL A 11 -17.92 -7.86 5.72
CA VAL A 11 -16.59 -7.23 5.62
C VAL A 11 -16.28 -6.85 4.17
N VAL A 12 -16.56 -7.75 3.23
CA VAL A 12 -16.35 -7.53 1.80
C VAL A 12 -17.25 -6.41 1.27
N LYS A 13 -18.52 -6.36 1.64
CA LYS A 13 -19.45 -5.28 1.27
C LYS A 13 -18.94 -3.92 1.74
N ILE A 14 -18.45 -3.83 2.98
CA ILE A 14 -17.92 -2.58 3.53
C ILE A 14 -16.66 -2.15 2.78
N LEU A 15 -15.77 -3.10 2.46
CA LEU A 15 -14.58 -2.82 1.66
C LEU A 15 -14.95 -2.31 0.26
N TYR A 16 -15.89 -2.97 -0.43
CA TYR A 16 -16.41 -2.51 -1.72
C TYR A 16 -17.01 -1.11 -1.64
N HIS A 17 -17.81 -0.83 -0.60
CA HIS A 17 -18.38 0.48 -0.40
C HIS A 17 -17.30 1.57 -0.28
N GLY A 18 -16.20 1.28 0.42
CA GLY A 18 -15.05 2.18 0.48
C GLY A 18 -14.39 2.40 -0.88
N ILE A 19 -14.34 1.37 -1.73
CA ILE A 19 -13.77 1.45 -3.07
C ILE A 19 -14.66 2.26 -4.02
N ASP A 20 -15.99 2.09 -3.95
CA ASP A 20 -16.94 2.91 -4.73
C ASP A 20 -16.79 4.41 -4.41
N HIS A 21 -16.52 4.76 -3.16
CA HIS A 21 -16.20 6.13 -2.77
C HIS A 21 -14.82 6.57 -3.24
N LEU A 22 -13.81 5.69 -3.16
CA LEU A 22 -12.49 5.98 -3.73
C LEU A 22 -12.60 6.36 -5.21
N GLU A 23 -13.41 5.65 -5.99
CA GLU A 23 -13.62 5.90 -7.43
C GLU A 23 -14.16 7.30 -7.70
N LYS A 24 -15.16 7.76 -6.94
CA LYS A 24 -15.75 9.11 -7.04
C LYS A 24 -14.75 10.23 -6.77
N GLY A 25 -13.79 10.01 -5.86
CA GLY A 25 -12.58 10.82 -5.74
C GLY A 25 -12.75 12.26 -5.20
N THR A 26 -13.97 12.71 -4.85
CA THR A 26 -14.14 14.01 -4.18
C THR A 26 -13.49 13.99 -2.79
N ASN A 27 -13.17 15.15 -2.20
CA ASN A 27 -12.57 15.18 -0.86
C ASN A 27 -13.48 14.54 0.21
N PHE A 28 -14.80 14.64 0.04
CA PHE A 28 -15.77 13.96 0.91
C PHE A 28 -15.72 12.45 0.68
N ASP A 29 -15.79 12.01 -0.59
CA ASP A 29 -15.74 10.59 -0.91
C ASP A 29 -14.43 9.92 -0.46
N LEU A 30 -13.29 10.60 -0.59
CA LEU A 30 -12.00 10.06 -0.13
C LEU A 30 -11.93 9.88 1.39
N GLN A 31 -12.63 10.72 2.15
CA GLN A 31 -12.78 10.54 3.60
C GLN A 31 -13.67 9.36 3.92
N ILE A 32 -14.83 9.25 3.27
CA ILE A 32 -15.72 8.10 3.43
C ILE A 32 -15.01 6.80 3.06
N ALA A 33 -14.26 6.79 1.96
CA ALA A 33 -13.44 5.66 1.54
C ALA A 33 -12.44 5.24 2.62
N MET A 34 -11.66 6.17 3.18
CA MET A 34 -10.71 5.89 4.27
C MET A 34 -11.40 5.28 5.50
N ILE A 35 -12.56 5.80 5.87
CA ILE A 35 -13.35 5.32 7.01
C ILE A 35 -13.89 3.92 6.74
N SER A 36 -14.51 3.69 5.59
CA SER A 36 -15.07 2.39 5.21
C SER A 36 -13.99 1.32 5.11
N ILE A 37 -12.84 1.62 4.52
CA ILE A 37 -11.71 0.70 4.43
C ILE A 37 -11.22 0.31 5.85
N ASP A 38 -11.06 1.29 6.74
CA ASP A 38 -10.65 1.03 8.14
C ASP A 38 -11.66 0.15 8.88
N ASN A 39 -12.95 0.45 8.72
CA ASN A 39 -14.04 -0.32 9.32
C ASN A 39 -14.07 -1.77 8.81
N ALA A 40 -13.82 -2.00 7.52
CA ALA A 40 -13.72 -3.34 6.96
C ALA A 40 -12.58 -4.14 7.61
N ILE A 41 -11.40 -3.51 7.80
CA ILE A 41 -10.28 -4.15 8.49
C ILE A 41 -10.65 -4.44 9.95
N GLU A 42 -11.19 -3.46 10.68
CA GLU A 42 -11.56 -3.63 12.09
C GLU A 42 -12.57 -4.76 12.28
N LEU A 43 -13.63 -4.78 11.48
CA LEU A 43 -14.65 -5.83 11.51
C LEU A 43 -14.05 -7.19 11.12
N GLY A 44 -13.21 -7.23 10.08
CA GLY A 44 -12.53 -8.46 9.64
C GLY A 44 -11.62 -9.03 10.72
N VAL A 45 -10.85 -8.19 11.41
CA VAL A 45 -9.97 -8.61 12.51
C VAL A 45 -10.78 -9.06 13.72
N LYS A 46 -11.83 -8.32 14.12
CA LYS A 46 -12.72 -8.70 15.23
C LYS A 46 -13.36 -10.05 14.97
N GLY A 47 -13.91 -10.21 13.77
CA GLY A 47 -14.54 -11.44 13.32
C GLY A 47 -13.57 -12.62 13.32
N TYR A 48 -12.36 -12.43 12.79
CA TYR A 48 -11.32 -13.46 12.78
C TYR A 48 -10.87 -13.88 14.21
N LEU A 49 -10.79 -12.92 15.13
CA LEU A 49 -10.42 -13.19 16.52
C LEU A 49 -11.59 -13.68 17.40
N GLY A 50 -12.83 -13.64 16.89
CA GLY A 50 -14.03 -13.94 17.68
C GLY A 50 -14.33 -12.91 18.77
N VAL A 51 -13.87 -11.66 18.60
CA VAL A 51 -14.08 -10.58 19.57
C VAL A 51 -15.43 -9.92 19.31
N SER A 52 -16.40 -10.16 20.20
CA SER A 52 -17.75 -9.57 20.15
C SER A 52 -17.90 -8.29 21.00
N THR A 53 -16.92 -8.00 21.85
CA THR A 53 -16.93 -6.83 22.74
C THR A 53 -16.16 -5.66 22.13
N TYR A 54 -16.42 -4.45 22.64
CA TYR A 54 -15.64 -3.29 22.25
C TYR A 54 -14.17 -3.49 22.63
N MET A 55 -13.30 -3.42 21.62
CA MET A 55 -11.86 -3.38 21.77
C MET A 55 -11.32 -2.31 20.82
N GLU A 56 -10.40 -1.49 21.32
CA GLU A 56 -9.70 -0.51 20.49
C GLU A 56 -8.88 -1.21 19.40
N PHE A 57 -8.79 -0.58 18.23
CA PHE A 57 -8.15 -1.17 17.06
C PHE A 57 -6.67 -1.50 17.25
N ARG A 58 -5.91 -0.69 18.01
CA ARG A 58 -4.47 -0.92 18.24
C ARG A 58 -4.19 -2.18 19.07
N PRO A 59 -4.83 -2.37 20.23
CA PRO A 59 -4.80 -3.65 20.94
C PRO A 59 -5.24 -4.84 20.08
N LEU A 60 -6.35 -4.69 19.34
CA LEU A 60 -6.89 -5.73 18.47
C LEU A 60 -5.88 -6.19 17.41
N LEU A 61 -5.23 -5.25 16.73
CA LEU A 61 -4.22 -5.56 15.71
C LEU A 61 -2.96 -6.19 16.32
N THR A 62 -2.59 -5.78 17.54
CA THR A 62 -1.47 -6.37 18.28
C THR A 62 -1.75 -7.83 18.63
N GLU A 63 -2.96 -8.11 19.12
CA GLU A 63 -3.41 -9.47 19.44
C GLU A 63 -3.40 -10.36 18.20
N LEU A 64 -3.94 -9.87 17.08
CA LEU A 64 -3.92 -10.61 15.81
C LEU A 64 -2.50 -10.96 15.39
N ARG A 65 -1.57 -10.00 15.46
CA ARG A 65 -0.17 -10.21 15.12
C ARG A 65 0.50 -11.24 16.04
N GLN A 66 0.19 -11.24 17.33
CA GLN A 66 0.72 -12.22 18.28
C GLN A 66 0.19 -13.63 17.99
N LYS A 67 -1.12 -13.77 17.75
CA LYS A 67 -1.77 -15.06 17.46
C LYS A 67 -1.40 -15.62 16.07
N LYS A 68 -1.14 -14.75 15.10
CA LYS A 68 -0.91 -15.09 13.69
C LYS A 68 0.21 -14.24 13.08
N PRO A 69 1.47 -14.45 13.48
CA PRO A 69 2.60 -13.64 13.03
C PRO A 69 2.78 -13.65 11.51
N ASN A 70 2.43 -14.75 10.85
CA ASN A 70 2.60 -14.93 9.40
C ASN A 70 1.60 -14.14 8.54
N LEU A 71 0.50 -13.62 9.12
CA LEU A 71 -0.45 -12.78 8.37
C LEU A 71 0.19 -11.43 8.01
N PHE A 72 1.09 -10.94 8.86
CA PHE A 72 1.71 -9.63 8.74
C PHE A 72 3.19 -9.74 8.40
N SER A 73 3.61 -9.05 7.33
CA SER A 73 4.97 -8.54 7.32
C SER A 73 5.08 -7.39 8.33
N ARG A 74 6.30 -7.11 8.83
CA ARG A 74 6.54 -5.95 9.71
C ARG A 74 6.01 -4.65 9.09
N ARG A 75 6.19 -4.50 7.78
CA ARG A 75 5.71 -3.35 7.00
C ARG A 75 4.19 -3.24 6.97
N LEU A 76 3.49 -4.31 6.59
CA LEU A 76 2.02 -4.33 6.54
C LEU A 76 1.41 -3.93 7.90
N TYR A 77 1.95 -4.44 8.99
CA TYR A 77 1.49 -4.08 10.34
C TYR A 77 1.63 -2.57 10.64
N GLN A 78 2.75 -1.95 10.27
CA GLN A 78 2.97 -0.53 10.49
C GLN A 78 2.10 0.33 9.57
N ASP A 79 1.95 -0.06 8.30
CA ASP A 79 1.16 0.68 7.33
C ASP A 79 -0.33 0.72 7.74
N ILE A 80 -0.90 -0.40 8.21
CA ILE A 80 -2.28 -0.44 8.73
C ILE A 80 -2.43 0.51 9.93
N LYS A 81 -1.47 0.53 10.86
CA LYS A 81 -1.50 1.46 12.01
C LYS A 81 -1.39 2.92 11.59
N TYR A 82 -0.60 3.22 10.56
CA TYR A 82 -0.45 4.56 10.00
C TYR A 82 -1.76 5.03 9.36
N PHE A 83 -2.40 4.22 8.53
CA PHE A 83 -3.66 4.61 7.91
C PHE A 83 -4.81 4.72 8.91
N HIS A 84 -4.83 3.87 9.94
CA HIS A 84 -5.77 4.02 11.05
C HIS A 84 -5.60 5.35 11.80
N SER A 85 -4.38 5.85 11.97
CA SER A 85 -4.19 7.17 12.60
C SER A 85 -4.71 8.32 11.73
N ILE A 86 -4.57 8.20 10.40
CA ILE A 86 -5.18 9.15 9.45
C ILE A 86 -6.70 9.12 9.58
N ARG A 87 -7.32 7.94 9.66
CA ARG A 87 -8.77 7.82 9.89
C ARG A 87 -9.19 8.55 11.17
N ASN A 88 -8.45 8.37 12.27
CA ASN A 88 -8.77 9.06 13.52
C ASN A 88 -8.68 10.58 13.41
N GLN A 89 -7.74 11.10 12.61
CA GLN A 89 -7.68 12.54 12.31
C GLN A 89 -8.91 13.02 11.52
N ILE A 90 -9.40 12.24 10.55
CA ILE A 90 -10.63 12.57 9.80
C ILE A 90 -11.83 12.70 10.73
N TYR A 91 -11.93 11.86 11.77
CA TYR A 91 -13.03 11.89 12.74
C TYR A 91 -12.95 13.04 13.76
N HIS A 92 -11.74 13.49 14.11
CA HIS A 92 -11.54 14.37 15.27
C HIS A 92 -11.05 15.79 14.93
N GLU A 93 -10.61 16.06 13.70
CA GLU A 93 -10.16 17.40 13.30
C GLU A 93 -11.29 18.24 12.66
N VAL A 94 -11.55 19.43 13.20
CA VAL A 94 -12.55 20.41 12.69
C VAL A 94 -12.21 20.91 11.27
N LYS A 95 -10.94 20.86 10.87
CA LYS A 95 -10.45 21.11 9.50
C LYS A 95 -9.77 19.86 8.99
N VAL A 96 -10.53 18.98 8.34
CA VAL A 96 -9.97 17.77 7.75
C VAL A 96 -8.96 18.14 6.65
N LYS A 97 -7.68 17.76 6.86
CA LYS A 97 -6.66 17.87 5.81
C LYS A 97 -7.13 17.08 4.58
N LYS A 98 -7.00 17.67 3.39
CA LYS A 98 -7.38 17.06 2.11
C LYS A 98 -6.80 15.64 2.02
N VAL A 99 -7.67 14.63 2.01
CA VAL A 99 -7.28 13.23 1.86
C VAL A 99 -6.86 13.03 0.40
N ARG A 100 -5.73 12.36 0.18
CA ARG A 100 -5.20 12.15 -1.18
C ARG A 100 -5.68 10.81 -1.71
N ARG A 101 -6.22 10.80 -2.94
CA ARG A 101 -6.69 9.58 -3.62
C ARG A 101 -5.68 8.44 -3.58
N ARG A 102 -4.40 8.73 -3.83
CA ARG A 102 -3.30 7.74 -3.77
C ARG A 102 -3.16 7.09 -2.39
N LYS A 103 -3.27 7.86 -1.31
CA LYS A 103 -3.19 7.34 0.06
C LYS A 103 -4.36 6.40 0.34
N THR A 104 -5.55 6.80 -0.08
CA THR A 104 -6.76 5.98 0.04
C THR A 104 -6.68 4.70 -0.79
N ALA A 105 -6.18 4.78 -2.03
CA ALA A 105 -5.98 3.61 -2.90
C ALA A 105 -4.95 2.63 -2.34
N LEU A 106 -3.84 3.15 -1.80
CA LEU A 106 -2.86 2.32 -1.10
C LEU A 106 -3.50 1.63 0.11
N TYR A 107 -4.31 2.35 0.88
CA TYR A 107 -4.98 1.75 2.02
C TYR A 107 -5.95 0.64 1.61
N ALA A 108 -6.73 0.84 0.54
CA ALA A 108 -7.61 -0.17 -0.03
C ALA A 108 -6.84 -1.43 -0.46
N SER A 109 -5.67 -1.25 -1.07
CA SER A 109 -4.80 -2.37 -1.48
C SER A 109 -4.30 -3.19 -0.29
N LEU A 110 -3.83 -2.52 0.76
CA LEU A 110 -3.36 -3.16 2.00
C LEU A 110 -4.52 -3.86 2.74
N ALA A 111 -5.69 -3.23 2.79
CA ALA A 111 -6.90 -3.81 3.35
C ALA A 111 -7.29 -5.09 2.59
N ASN A 112 -7.31 -5.04 1.26
CA ASN A 112 -7.62 -6.21 0.44
C ASN A 112 -6.63 -7.36 0.68
N GLN A 113 -5.34 -7.05 0.78
CA GLN A 113 -4.31 -8.04 1.10
C GLN A 113 -4.54 -8.68 2.48
N LEU A 114 -4.81 -7.87 3.50
CA LEU A 114 -5.02 -8.36 4.86
C LEU A 114 -6.30 -9.21 4.96
N ILE A 115 -7.42 -8.70 4.45
CA ILE A 115 -8.71 -9.39 4.53
C ILE A 115 -8.67 -10.70 3.72
N SER A 116 -8.02 -10.71 2.55
CA SER A 116 -7.84 -11.94 1.77
C SER A 116 -7.06 -13.01 2.55
N LYS A 117 -6.02 -12.60 3.29
CA LYS A 117 -5.25 -13.51 4.15
C LYS A 117 -6.05 -13.99 5.35
N LEU A 118 -6.84 -13.12 5.99
CA LEU A 118 -7.66 -13.47 7.15
C LEU A 118 -8.67 -14.57 6.81
N PHE A 119 -9.30 -14.50 5.65
CA PHE A 119 -10.36 -15.45 5.28
C PHE A 119 -9.94 -16.51 4.27
N SER A 120 -8.65 -16.55 3.89
CA SER A 120 -8.13 -17.45 2.85
C SER A 120 -8.97 -17.44 1.55
N ARG A 121 -9.56 -16.29 1.24
CA ARG A 121 -10.33 -16.05 0.02
C ARG A 121 -9.65 -14.93 -0.76
N HIS A 122 -9.53 -15.11 -2.08
CA HIS A 122 -9.17 -14.00 -2.94
C HIS A 122 -10.36 -13.04 -2.99
N ILE A 123 -10.25 -11.92 -2.28
CA ILE A 123 -11.22 -10.85 -2.38
C ILE A 123 -10.77 -10.00 -3.57
N GLN A 124 -11.54 -10.07 -4.66
CA GLN A 124 -11.35 -9.22 -5.84
C GLN A 124 -11.99 -7.83 -5.59
N ALA A 125 -11.76 -7.25 -4.40
CA ALA A 125 -12.45 -6.01 -4.03
C ALA A 125 -12.05 -4.83 -4.94
N LEU A 126 -10.83 -4.87 -5.48
CA LEU A 126 -10.22 -3.71 -6.11
C LEU A 126 -10.66 -3.46 -7.57
N PHE A 127 -11.30 -4.39 -8.27
CA PHE A 127 -11.48 -4.25 -9.72
C PHE A 127 -12.87 -4.68 -10.18
N ARG A 128 -13.84 -3.75 -10.12
CA ARG A 128 -15.00 -3.86 -11.03
C ARG A 128 -14.53 -3.43 -12.42
N LYS A 129 -14.59 -4.41 -13.34
CA LYS A 129 -14.02 -4.46 -14.71
C LYS A 129 -12.50 -4.45 -14.75
N GLU A 130 -11.95 -5.60 -15.17
CA GLU A 130 -10.58 -5.72 -15.67
C GLU A 130 -10.42 -4.78 -16.87
N ASP A 131 -9.94 -3.57 -16.61
CA ASP A 131 -9.27 -2.76 -17.64
C ASP A 131 -7.77 -3.08 -17.56
N HIS A 132 -7.15 -3.30 -18.71
CA HIS A 132 -5.74 -3.64 -18.86
C HIS A 132 -4.82 -2.62 -18.16
N THR A 133 -5.29 -1.39 -18.10
CA THR A 133 -4.73 -0.27 -17.33
C THR A 133 -4.55 -0.58 -15.84
N SER A 134 -5.57 -1.13 -15.19
CA SER A 134 -5.55 -1.39 -13.75
C SER A 134 -4.52 -2.45 -13.39
N ILE A 135 -4.46 -3.51 -14.21
CA ILE A 135 -3.48 -4.59 -14.07
C ILE A 135 -2.05 -4.06 -14.17
N LEU A 136 -1.79 -3.15 -15.12
CA LEU A 136 -0.48 -2.54 -15.30
C LEU A 136 -0.07 -1.65 -14.12
N VAL A 137 -1.01 -0.91 -13.53
CA VAL A 137 -0.77 -0.10 -12.33
C VAL A 137 -0.49 -0.99 -11.11
N ASP A 138 -1.24 -2.06 -10.91
CA ASP A 138 -1.02 -2.99 -9.79
C ASP A 138 0.31 -3.71 -9.90
N GLU A 139 0.62 -4.21 -11.09
CA GLU A 139 1.90 -4.86 -11.35
C GLU A 139 3.03 -3.85 -11.13
N PHE A 140 2.88 -2.59 -11.55
CA PHE A 140 3.85 -1.53 -11.31
C PHE A 140 4.07 -1.29 -9.82
N MET A 141 2.99 -1.07 -9.07
CA MET A 141 3.05 -0.80 -7.62
C MET A 141 3.68 -1.96 -6.86
N LYS A 142 3.32 -3.20 -7.21
CA LYS A 142 3.93 -4.40 -6.61
C LYS A 142 5.43 -4.45 -6.83
N ASN A 143 5.90 -4.28 -8.07
CA ASN A 143 7.33 -4.34 -8.37
C ASN A 143 8.09 -3.17 -7.71
N TRP A 144 7.50 -1.97 -7.66
CA TRP A 144 8.08 -0.83 -6.94
C TRP A 144 8.24 -1.10 -5.45
N TYR A 145 7.21 -1.63 -4.79
CA TYR A 145 7.28 -1.93 -3.36
C TYR A 145 8.28 -3.02 -3.01
N GLU A 146 8.45 -4.02 -3.86
CA GLU A 146 9.48 -5.03 -3.70
C GLU A 146 10.88 -4.42 -3.81
N VAL A 147 11.12 -3.56 -4.80
CA VAL A 147 12.39 -2.85 -4.96
C VAL A 147 12.70 -1.99 -3.73
N MET A 148 11.76 -1.15 -3.29
CA MET A 148 11.98 -0.29 -2.12
C MET A 148 12.11 -1.10 -0.83
N GLY A 149 11.41 -2.24 -0.73
CA GLY A 149 11.59 -3.19 0.36
C GLY A 149 13.01 -3.74 0.41
N ASN A 150 13.54 -4.20 -0.71
CA ASN A 150 14.91 -4.73 -0.79
C ASN A 150 15.96 -3.64 -0.50
N LEU A 151 15.81 -2.46 -1.10
CA LEU A 151 16.69 -1.32 -0.83
C LEU A 151 16.67 -0.90 0.64
N SER A 152 15.51 -0.96 1.30
CA SER A 152 15.43 -0.67 2.74
C SER A 152 16.18 -1.68 3.60
N ILE A 153 16.22 -2.97 3.21
CA ILE A 153 16.98 -4.01 3.91
C ILE A 153 18.48 -3.76 3.78
N ILE A 154 18.94 -3.43 2.56
CA ILE A 154 20.34 -3.14 2.27
C ILE A 154 20.77 -1.86 3.02
N TYR A 155 19.99 -0.80 2.89
CA TYR A 155 20.24 0.47 3.57
C TYR A 155 20.32 0.26 5.09
N ALA A 156 19.39 -0.48 5.69
CA ALA A 156 19.43 -0.81 7.12
C ALA A 156 20.65 -1.65 7.52
N ALA A 157 21.15 -2.52 6.63
CA ALA A 157 22.32 -3.35 6.91
C ALA A 157 23.64 -2.58 6.83
N GLU A 158 23.72 -1.54 6.01
CA GLU A 158 24.99 -0.86 5.68
C GLU A 158 25.10 0.58 6.21
N SER A 159 24.00 1.22 6.61
CA SER A 159 24.01 2.65 7.00
C SER A 159 24.21 2.91 8.51
N ASP A 160 24.27 1.90 9.37
CA ASP A 160 24.22 2.02 10.85
C ASP A 160 23.03 2.85 11.41
N ILE A 161 22.14 3.36 10.55
CA ILE A 161 21.02 4.22 10.90
C ILE A 161 19.79 3.36 11.22
N VAL A 162 19.38 3.42 12.49
CA VAL A 162 18.17 2.78 13.04
C VAL A 162 17.02 3.79 13.10
N ASP A 163 16.68 4.43 11.97
CA ASP A 163 15.48 5.27 11.89
C ASP A 163 14.39 4.60 11.03
N PHE A 164 13.13 4.76 11.44
CA PHE A 164 11.97 4.00 10.95
C PHE A 164 11.21 4.68 9.80
N SER A 165 11.64 5.87 9.39
CA SER A 165 11.12 6.56 8.21
C SER A 165 12.25 6.75 7.21
N TYR A 166 12.68 5.67 6.55
CA TYR A 166 13.66 5.80 5.48
C TYR A 166 13.08 6.68 4.36
N PRO A 167 13.64 7.88 4.10
CA PRO A 167 13.22 8.68 2.98
C PRO A 167 13.59 7.90 1.71
N GLU A 168 12.63 7.63 0.83
CA GLU A 168 12.86 6.85 -0.40
C GLU A 168 14.07 7.40 -1.17
N ASP A 169 14.20 8.73 -1.18
CA ASP A 169 15.30 9.47 -1.78
C ASP A 169 16.68 9.14 -1.21
N GLU A 170 16.82 8.96 0.11
CA GLU A 170 18.10 8.66 0.76
C GLU A 170 18.52 7.20 0.54
N MET A 171 17.55 6.27 0.50
CA MET A 171 17.82 4.87 0.17
C MET A 171 18.33 4.72 -1.26
N ILE A 172 17.77 5.51 -2.18
CA ILE A 172 18.19 5.55 -3.58
C ILE A 172 19.61 6.12 -3.69
N ASP A 173 19.89 7.24 -3.03
CA ASP A 173 21.22 7.88 -3.04
C ASP A 173 22.30 6.96 -2.49
N PHE A 174 21.99 6.26 -1.40
CA PHE A 174 22.88 5.27 -0.80
C PHE A 174 23.15 4.09 -1.74
N ALA A 175 22.10 3.55 -2.38
CA ALA A 175 22.23 2.41 -3.29
C ALA A 175 23.01 2.76 -4.57
N GLU A 176 22.90 4.01 -5.05
CA GLU A 176 23.72 4.55 -6.13
C GLU A 176 25.19 4.70 -5.70
N TYR A 177 25.45 5.39 -4.57
CA TYR A 177 26.80 5.66 -4.08
C TYR A 177 27.60 4.38 -3.82
N ASN A 178 26.97 3.38 -3.21
CA ASN A 178 27.62 2.10 -2.89
C ASN A 178 27.58 1.09 -4.05
N GLY A 179 26.99 1.47 -5.20
CA GLY A 179 26.93 0.61 -6.38
C GLY A 179 26.14 -0.68 -6.16
N VAL A 180 25.17 -0.67 -5.24
CA VAL A 180 24.33 -1.82 -4.86
C VAL A 180 23.31 -2.16 -5.95
N ILE A 181 23.02 -1.19 -6.83
CA ILE A 181 22.19 -1.41 -8.02
C ILE A 181 22.99 -2.24 -9.06
N ARG A 182 23.16 -3.54 -8.81
CA ARG A 182 23.77 -4.52 -9.72
C ARG A 182 22.90 -5.79 -9.80
N GLY A 183 23.06 -6.56 -10.87
CA GLY A 183 22.42 -7.88 -11.01
C GLY A 183 20.89 -7.85 -11.06
N ALA A 184 20.23 -8.68 -10.23
CA ALA A 184 18.78 -8.88 -10.24
C ALA A 184 17.98 -7.59 -9.93
N GLU A 185 18.55 -6.73 -9.08
CA GLU A 185 17.85 -5.54 -8.59
C GLU A 185 17.82 -4.46 -9.67
N TYR A 186 18.89 -4.38 -10.46
CA TYR A 186 18.93 -3.59 -11.69
C TYR A 186 17.87 -4.06 -12.70
N GLY A 187 17.70 -5.37 -12.89
CA GLY A 187 16.68 -5.92 -13.79
C GLY A 187 15.25 -5.58 -13.36
N ARG A 188 14.96 -5.62 -12.07
CA ARG A 188 13.64 -5.23 -11.52
C ARG A 188 13.42 -3.73 -11.64
N LEU A 189 14.42 -2.92 -11.29
CA LEU A 189 14.37 -1.47 -11.45
C LEU A 189 14.12 -1.07 -12.92
N LEU A 190 14.77 -1.74 -13.87
CA LEU A 190 14.55 -1.55 -15.30
C LEU A 190 13.12 -1.95 -15.71
N LYS A 191 12.59 -3.06 -15.18
CA LYS A 191 11.21 -3.48 -15.42
C LYS A 191 10.22 -2.40 -14.93
N VAL A 192 10.41 -1.88 -13.72
CA VAL A 192 9.54 -0.81 -13.17
C VAL A 192 9.65 0.47 -14.01
N SER A 193 10.86 0.83 -14.45
CA SER A 193 11.10 1.97 -15.36
C SER A 193 10.35 1.84 -16.69
N LEU A 194 10.41 0.66 -17.34
CA LEU A 194 9.67 0.41 -18.59
C LEU A 194 8.15 0.43 -18.41
N MET A 195 7.65 -0.03 -17.27
CA MET A 195 6.23 0.02 -16.94
C MET A 195 5.76 1.46 -16.71
N TYR A 196 6.58 2.29 -16.09
CA TYR A 196 6.30 3.71 -15.94
C TYR A 196 6.19 4.41 -17.30
N ASP A 197 7.10 4.15 -18.23
CA ASP A 197 7.04 4.75 -19.56
C ASP A 197 5.76 4.38 -20.31
N LYS A 198 5.33 3.11 -20.20
CA LYS A 198 4.04 2.66 -20.77
C LYS A 198 2.87 3.42 -20.15
N LEU A 199 2.82 3.49 -18.82
CA LEU A 199 1.76 4.16 -18.07
C LEU A 199 1.73 5.69 -18.33
N LYS A 200 2.90 6.31 -18.49
CA LYS A 200 3.06 7.73 -18.83
C LYS A 200 2.56 8.02 -20.24
N ASN A 201 2.97 7.22 -21.23
CA ASN A 201 2.55 7.40 -22.62
C ASN A 201 1.04 7.15 -22.82
N SER A 202 0.40 6.41 -21.92
CA SER A 202 -1.05 6.24 -21.90
C SER A 202 -1.82 7.36 -21.17
N GLY A 203 -1.14 8.41 -20.66
CA GLY A 203 -1.78 9.54 -19.97
C GLY A 203 -2.30 9.21 -18.55
N ILE A 204 -1.94 8.06 -18.00
CA ILE A 204 -2.43 7.57 -16.69
C ILE A 204 -1.60 8.13 -15.53
N ILE A 205 -0.34 8.50 -15.78
CA ILE A 205 0.60 8.94 -14.74
C ILE A 205 0.43 10.41 -14.35
N ASP A 206 -0.22 11.24 -15.18
CA ASP A 206 -0.41 12.67 -14.88
C ASP A 206 -1.23 12.90 -13.58
N ASP A 207 -1.95 11.87 -13.09
CA ASP A 207 -2.70 11.89 -11.81
C ASP A 207 -1.90 11.37 -10.58
N LEU A 208 -0.62 10.98 -10.73
CA LEU A 208 0.22 10.34 -9.69
C LEU A 208 1.36 11.26 -9.15
N ILE A 209 1.07 12.55 -9.01
CA ILE A 209 2.03 13.66 -8.76
C ILE A 209 2.95 13.50 -7.52
N ASP A 210 2.57 12.74 -6.48
CA ASP A 210 3.46 12.48 -5.33
C ASP A 210 4.33 11.22 -5.48
N PHE A 211 4.02 10.32 -6.42
CA PHE A 211 4.84 9.13 -6.72
C PHE A 211 6.03 9.55 -7.58
N GLU A 212 5.83 10.61 -8.37
CA GLU A 212 6.79 11.15 -9.31
C GLU A 212 8.16 11.46 -8.71
N LYS A 213 8.30 12.04 -7.51
CA LYS A 213 9.64 12.58 -7.14
C LYS A 213 10.71 11.51 -6.92
N SER A 214 10.50 10.59 -5.98
CA SER A 214 11.44 9.52 -5.67
C SER A 214 11.53 8.50 -6.81
N PHE A 215 10.41 8.27 -7.52
CA PHE A 215 10.40 7.43 -8.70
C PHE A 215 11.14 8.05 -9.89
N LEU A 216 10.87 9.30 -10.26
CA LEU A 216 11.56 10.01 -11.35
C LEU A 216 13.05 10.13 -11.03
N ARG A 217 13.42 10.29 -9.76
CA ARG A 217 14.83 10.25 -9.35
C ARG A 217 15.44 8.88 -9.59
N THR A 218 14.78 7.81 -9.15
CA THR A 218 15.20 6.42 -9.43
C THR A 218 15.29 6.14 -10.93
N TYR A 219 14.29 6.56 -11.69
CA TYR A 219 14.21 6.42 -13.14
C TYR A 219 15.37 7.14 -13.82
N ARG A 220 15.69 8.39 -13.42
CA ARG A 220 16.84 9.14 -13.94
C ARG A 220 18.16 8.43 -13.64
N ILE A 221 18.35 7.96 -12.41
CA ILE A 221 19.54 7.18 -12.02
C ILE A 221 19.69 5.93 -12.90
N LEU A 222 18.59 5.23 -13.20
CA LEU A 222 18.61 4.08 -14.09
C LEU A 222 18.93 4.45 -15.54
N CYS A 223 18.39 5.55 -16.06
CA CYS A 223 18.76 6.07 -17.37
C CYS A 223 20.25 6.38 -17.43
N ASP A 224 20.80 7.05 -16.42
CA ASP A 224 22.22 7.41 -16.34
C ASP A 224 23.12 6.17 -16.21
N LEU A 225 22.72 5.17 -15.42
CA LEU A 225 23.42 3.89 -15.31
C LEU A 225 23.38 3.08 -16.62
N ASN A 226 22.28 3.15 -17.37
CA ASN A 226 22.14 2.47 -18.66
C ASN A 226 22.97 3.17 -19.76
N LEU A 227 23.13 4.50 -19.67
CA LEU A 227 24.02 5.28 -20.54
C LEU A 227 25.51 5.01 -20.25
N LYS A 228 25.89 4.81 -18.98
CA LYS A 228 27.28 4.47 -18.58
C LYS A 228 27.73 3.05 -18.96
N LYS A 229 26.80 2.17 -19.37
CA LYS A 229 27.09 0.78 -19.82
C LYS A 229 27.26 0.65 -21.35
N LYS A 230 26.97 1.70 -22.12
CA LYS A 230 27.20 1.79 -23.56
C LYS A 230 28.52 2.51 -23.84
#